data_AF-A0A3D4B741-F1
#
_entry.id   AF-A0A3D4B741-F1
#
_cell.length_a   1.000
_cell.length_b   1.000
_cell.length_c   1.000
_cell.angle_alpha   90.00
_cell.angle_beta   90.00
_cell.angle_gamma   90.00
#
_symmetry.space_group_name_H-M   'P 1'
#
loop_
_entity.id
_entity.type
_entity.pdbx_description
1 polymer ?
#
loop_
_entity_poly.entity_id
_entity_poly.type
_entity_poly.pdbx_seq_one_letter_code
_entity_poly.pdbx_strand_id
1 'polypeptide(L)'
;EAAIARMERALNEYDIGGIKTTIPFHLRALADPMFISGDYSTGFVDQMTITPEDSPGDVRIAAAFAAVIKHRSQHAVRKTDPIQTGHV
;
A
#
# COMPACT_ATOMS: atom_id res chain seq x y z
N GLU A 1 -20.74 -22.71 -5.79
CA GLU A 1 -19.52 -21.89 -5.81
C GLU A 1 -19.76 -20.49 -5.21
N ALA A 2 -19.87 -20.35 -3.88
CA ALA A 2 -20.08 -19.05 -3.22
C ALA A 2 -19.13 -18.78 -2.05
N ALA A 3 -18.34 -19.78 -1.63
CA ALA A 3 -17.47 -19.67 -0.46
C ALA A 3 -16.23 -18.82 -0.74
N ILE A 4 -15.56 -19.03 -1.88
CA ILE A 4 -14.38 -18.27 -2.31
C ILE A 4 -14.71 -16.78 -2.40
N ALA A 5 -15.75 -16.43 -3.18
CA ALA A 5 -16.20 -15.04 -3.32
C ALA A 5 -16.65 -14.42 -1.98
N ARG A 6 -17.27 -15.20 -1.09
CA ARG A 6 -17.64 -14.71 0.26
C ARG A 6 -16.40 -14.42 1.11
N MET A 7 -15.39 -15.28 1.06
CA MET A 7 -14.15 -15.10 1.79
C MET A 7 -13.36 -13.92 1.24
N GLU A 8 -13.23 -13.81 -0.08
CA GLU A 8 -12.58 -12.68 -0.74
C GLU A 8 -13.21 -11.35 -0.34
N ARG A 9 -14.55 -11.25 -0.39
CA ARG A 9 -15.25 -10.05 0.08
C ARG A 9 -14.97 -9.76 1.56
N ALA A 10 -15.08 -10.76 2.42
CA ALA A 10 -14.85 -10.58 3.86
C ALA A 10 -13.42 -10.10 4.16
N LEU A 11 -12.42 -10.64 3.45
CA LEU A 11 -11.02 -10.25 3.60
C LEU A 11 -10.75 -8.83 3.07
N ASN A 12 -11.42 -8.42 2.00
CA ASN A 12 -11.32 -7.05 1.48
C ASN A 12 -12.01 -6.00 2.37
N GLU A 13 -13.01 -6.39 3.17
CA GLU A 13 -13.71 -5.51 4.11
C GLU A 13 -12.95 -5.35 5.45
N TYR A 14 -11.91 -6.16 5.70
CA TYR A 14 -11.09 -6.02 6.91
C TYR A 14 -10.15 -4.81 6.82
N ASP A 15 -10.31 -3.88 7.76
CA ASP A 15 -9.39 -2.77 8.01
C ASP A 15 -8.57 -3.05 9.28
N ILE A 16 -7.27 -3.33 9.10
CA ILE A 16 -6.35 -3.69 10.18
C ILE A 16 -5.06 -2.88 10.01
N GLY A 17 -4.89 -1.87 10.87
CA GLY A 17 -3.69 -1.03 10.90
C GLY A 17 -2.63 -1.49 11.90
N GLY A 18 -1.38 -1.05 11.67
CA GLY A 18 -0.30 -1.09 12.66
C GLY A 18 0.43 -2.44 12.81
N ILE A 19 -0.07 -3.51 12.19
CA ILE A 19 0.57 -4.82 12.18
C ILE A 19 0.48 -5.47 10.80
N LYS A 20 1.43 -6.35 10.48
CA LYS A 20 1.34 -7.20 9.29
C LYS A 20 0.30 -8.29 9.51
N THR A 21 -0.44 -8.63 8.45
CA THR A 21 -1.47 -9.67 8.47
C THR A 21 -1.21 -10.69 7.36
N THR A 22 -1.87 -11.85 7.43
CA THR A 22 -1.85 -12.86 6.36
C THR A 22 -2.92 -12.63 5.29
N ILE A 23 -3.70 -11.55 5.40
CA ILE A 23 -4.75 -11.19 4.44
C ILE A 23 -4.23 -11.14 2.99
N PRO A 24 -3.07 -10.50 2.70
CA PRO A 24 -2.50 -10.48 1.34
C PRO A 24 -2.31 -11.88 0.76
N PHE A 25 -1.80 -12.81 1.57
CA PHE A 25 -1.58 -14.18 1.15
C PHE A 25 -2.89 -14.90 0.82
N HIS A 26 -3.89 -14.77 1.68
CA HIS A 26 -5.18 -15.44 1.45
C HIS A 26 -5.92 -14.88 0.25
N LEU A 27 -5.89 -13.56 0.01
CA LEU A 27 -6.46 -12.96 -1.20
C LEU A 27 -5.78 -13.49 -2.46
N ARG A 28 -4.45 -13.61 -2.44
CA ARG A 28 -3.69 -14.15 -3.56
C ARG A 28 -4.01 -15.63 -3.81
N ALA A 29 -4.11 -16.44 -2.76
CA ALA A 29 -4.48 -17.84 -2.86
C ALA A 29 -5.92 -18.01 -3.41
N LEU A 30 -6.88 -17.20 -2.96
CA LEU A 30 -8.26 -17.26 -3.44
C LEU A 30 -8.41 -16.89 -4.93
N ALA A 31 -7.46 -16.13 -5.48
CA ALA A 31 -7.40 -15.78 -6.90
C ALA A 31 -6.58 -16.77 -7.74
N ASP A 32 -5.88 -17.74 -7.12
CA ASP A 32 -5.01 -18.67 -7.82
C ASP A 32 -5.81 -19.80 -8.50
N PRO A 33 -5.59 -20.07 -9.80
CA PRO A 33 -6.31 -21.12 -10.51
C PRO A 33 -6.14 -22.52 -9.92
N MET A 34 -4.97 -22.87 -9.37
CA MET A 34 -4.74 -24.17 -8.72
C MET A 34 -5.54 -24.29 -7.44
N PHE A 35 -5.66 -23.21 -6.68
CA PHE A 35 -6.49 -23.18 -5.48
C PHE A 35 -7.98 -23.30 -5.83
N ILE A 36 -8.43 -22.59 -6.86
CA ILE A 36 -9.83 -22.63 -7.33
C ILE A 36 -10.19 -24.02 -7.88
N SER A 37 -9.29 -24.66 -8.62
CA SER A 37 -9.52 -25.99 -9.19
C SER A 37 -9.44 -27.11 -8.15
N GLY A 38 -8.82 -26.86 -7.00
CA GLY A 38 -8.53 -27.87 -5.98
C GLY A 38 -7.31 -28.72 -6.28
N ASP A 39 -6.55 -28.41 -7.34
CA ASP A 39 -5.36 -29.14 -7.77
C ASP A 39 -4.11 -28.58 -7.08
N TYR A 40 -4.00 -28.81 -5.77
CA TYR A 40 -2.86 -28.35 -4.98
C TYR A 40 -2.47 -29.35 -3.88
N SER A 41 -1.24 -29.22 -3.39
CA SER A 41 -0.69 -30.08 -2.33
C SER A 41 -0.32 -29.27 -1.09
N THR A 42 0.21 -29.92 -0.06
CA THR A 42 0.74 -29.24 1.13
C THR A 42 1.91 -28.30 0.80
N GLY A 43 2.60 -28.49 -0.33
CA GLY A 43 3.66 -27.61 -0.80
C GLY A 43 3.17 -26.34 -1.53
N PHE A 44 1.86 -26.14 -1.66
CA PHE A 44 1.27 -24.96 -2.31
C PHE A 44 1.77 -23.65 -1.70
N VAL A 45 1.88 -23.60 -0.38
CA VAL A 45 2.30 -22.39 0.34
C VAL A 45 3.73 -21.97 -0.04
N ASP A 46 4.62 -22.94 -0.25
CA ASP A 46 6.04 -22.68 -0.59
C ASP A 46 6.20 -22.09 -2.00
N GLN A 47 5.22 -22.30 -2.87
CA GLN A 47 5.21 -21.80 -4.24
C GLN A 47 4.67 -20.37 -4.33
N MET A 48 4.04 -19.87 -3.26
CA MET A 48 3.42 -18.56 -3.22
C MET A 48 4.39 -17.50 -2.72
N THR A 49 4.72 -16.53 -3.57
CA THR A 49 5.51 -15.36 -3.16
C THR A 49 4.59 -14.17 -2.87
N ILE A 50 4.73 -13.59 -1.68
CA ILE A 50 4.05 -12.34 -1.30
C ILE A 50 5.02 -11.18 -1.44
N THR A 51 4.53 -10.16 -2.12
CA THR A 51 5.27 -8.99 -2.51
C THR A 51 4.75 -7.76 -1.76
N PRO A 52 5.54 -6.69 -1.62
CA PRO A 52 5.08 -5.46 -0.97
C PRO A 52 3.85 -4.82 -1.64
N GLU A 53 3.62 -5.06 -2.94
CA GLU A 53 2.45 -4.61 -3.68
C GLU A 53 1.16 -5.38 -3.35
N ASP A 54 1.25 -6.59 -2.79
CA ASP A 54 0.09 -7.34 -2.29
C ASP A 54 -0.45 -6.74 -0.97
N SER A 55 0.30 -5.83 -0.33
CA SER A 55 -0.11 -5.24 0.94
C SER A 55 -1.21 -4.19 0.72
N PRO A 56 -2.35 -4.29 1.44
CA PRO A 56 -3.42 -3.29 1.38
C PRO A 56 -2.87 -1.88 1.53
N GLY A 57 -3.32 -1.00 0.64
CA GLY A 57 -2.67 0.26 0.32
C GLY A 57 -2.81 1.34 1.38
N ASP A 58 -2.05 1.25 2.47
CA ASP A 58 -1.96 2.32 3.47
C ASP A 58 -0.63 3.09 3.38
N VAL A 59 0.48 2.42 3.05
CA VAL A 59 1.82 3.03 3.14
C VAL A 59 2.16 3.92 1.94
N ARG A 60 1.79 3.50 0.72
CA ARG A 60 2.18 4.20 -0.52
C ARG A 60 1.43 5.53 -0.69
N ILE A 61 0.15 5.56 -0.30
CA ILE A 61 -0.68 6.75 -0.34
C ILE A 61 -0.13 7.78 0.67
N ALA A 62 0.21 7.36 1.89
CA ALA A 62 0.84 8.23 2.89
C ALA A 62 2.19 8.83 2.41
N ALA A 63 3.05 8.03 1.76
CA ALA A 63 4.32 8.53 1.22
C ALA A 63 4.13 9.55 0.09
N ALA A 64 3.18 9.32 -0.83
CA ALA A 64 2.83 10.27 -1.88
C ALA A 64 2.29 11.58 -1.28
N PHE A 65 1.40 11.51 -0.28
CA PHE A 65 0.91 12.70 0.43
C PHE A 65 2.02 13.44 1.17
N ALA A 66 2.92 12.74 1.87
CA ALA A 66 4.06 13.36 2.55
C ALA A 66 5.00 14.09 1.58
N ALA A 67 5.27 13.50 0.41
CA ALA A 67 6.07 14.13 -0.64
C ALA A 67 5.41 15.41 -1.19
N VAL A 68 4.09 15.37 -1.44
CA VAL A 68 3.32 16.54 -1.90
C VAL A 68 3.30 17.67 -0.87
N ILE A 69 3.11 17.34 0.41
CA ILE A 69 3.12 18.32 1.51
C ILE A 69 4.50 18.97 1.63
N LYS A 70 5.59 18.19 1.55
CA LYS A 70 6.98 18.70 1.60
C LYS A 70 7.34 19.61 0.42
N HIS A 71 6.79 19.38 -0.77
CA HIS A 71 7.11 20.18 -1.95
C HIS A 71 6.60 21.63 -1.85
N ARG A 72 5.46 21.87 -1.19
CA ARG A 72 4.86 23.22 -1.07
C ARG A 72 5.58 24.13 -0.07
N SER A 73 6.30 23.57 0.91
CA SER A 73 6.99 24.37 1.93
C SER A 73 8.36 24.91 1.46
N GLN A 74 8.88 24.49 0.30
CA GLN A 74 10.20 24.93 -0.17
C GLN A 74 10.17 26.25 -0.98
N HIS A 75 9.00 26.71 -1.44
CA HIS A 75 8.90 27.93 -2.28
C HIS A 75 8.70 29.25 -1.51
N ALA A 76 8.58 29.22 -0.17
CA ALA A 76 8.29 30.43 0.62
C ALA A 76 9.54 31.15 1.20
N VAL A 77 10.75 30.57 1.12
CA VAL A 77 11.97 31.15 1.74
C VAL A 77 12.98 31.56 0.67
N ARG A 78 12.61 32.50 -0.22
CA ARG A 78 13.60 33.20 -1.05
C ARG A 78 13.12 34.57 -1.53
N LYS A 79 12.87 35.52 -0.61
CA LYS A 79 13.03 36.96 -0.89
C LYS A 79 13.01 37.79 0.39
N THR A 80 14.18 38.13 0.90
CA THR A 80 14.40 39.40 1.61
C THR A 80 15.76 39.90 1.17
N ASP A 81 15.78 40.62 0.03
CA ASP A 81 16.93 41.40 -0.39
C ASP A 81 17.14 42.54 0.64
N PRO A 82 18.35 42.76 1.18
CA PRO A 82 18.59 43.87 2.09
C PRO A 82 18.48 45.19 1.33
N ILE A 83 17.74 46.14 1.92
CA ILE A 83 17.47 47.47 1.40
C ILE A 83 18.79 48.21 1.17
N GLN A 84 19.04 48.66 -0.07
CA GLN A 84 20.01 49.71 -0.37
C GLN A 84 19.49 51.02 0.25
N THR A 85 20.02 51.39 1.41
CA THR A 85 19.87 52.74 1.95
C THR A 85 20.85 53.66 1.24
N GLY A 86 20.31 54.73 0.66
CA GLY A 86 21.00 55.66 -0.21
C GLY A 86 22.05 56.54 0.47
N HIS A 87 22.88 57.10 -0.40
CA HIS A 87 23.77 58.25 -0.23
C HIS A 87 23.24 59.32 0.75
N VAL A 88 24.11 59.73 1.67
CA VAL A 88 24.33 61.12 2.10
C VAL A 88 25.82 61.33 2.28
#